data_AF-A0A7W0AE28-F1
#
_entry.id   AF-A0A7W0AE28-F1
#
_cell.length_a   1.000
_cell.length_b   1.000
_cell.length_c   1.000
_cell.angle_alpha   90.00
_cell.angle_beta   90.00
_cell.angle_gamma   90.00
#
_symmetry.space_group_name_H-M   'P 1'
#
loop_
_entity.id
_entity.type
_entity.pdbx_description
1 polymer ?
#
loop_
_entity_poly.entity_id
_entity_poly.type
_entity_poly.pdbx_seq_one_letter_code
_entity_poly.pdbx_strand_id
1 'polypeptide(L)'
;MAEMLVQLASDKVPEGTSRQSPVSPQTPVRPSATRAAPPVARPPSGEQERTLMVVGLPGTAERHTARVTELLQSWSQEGRRWVGDPQAWRIVALPIHSAHLSLLADQQSRWALWIDDDLEAFRRGYRMLKQIAERDGPRRLIAVHSPGLGPKGLLSNLQYVAETHFGIELLVLAR
;
A
#
# COMPACT_ATOMS: atom_id res chain seq x y z
N MET A 1 -2.17 -41.80 32.26
CA MET A 1 -3.20 -40.75 32.37
C MET A 1 -4.14 -40.91 31.19
N ALA A 2 -5.22 -41.64 31.41
CA ALA A 2 -6.34 -41.80 30.50
C ALA A 2 -7.46 -40.88 31.01
N GLU A 3 -8.24 -40.27 30.11
CA GLU A 3 -9.67 -40.49 29.99
C GLU A 3 -10.31 -39.43 29.07
N MET A 4 -10.89 -39.94 27.98
CA MET A 4 -11.91 -39.37 27.11
C MET A 4 -13.23 -40.00 27.56
N LEU A 5 -14.32 -39.23 27.74
CA LEU A 5 -15.75 -39.60 27.63
C LEU A 5 -16.59 -38.39 28.10
N VAL A 6 -17.37 -37.71 27.23
CA VAL A 6 -18.77 -37.99 26.82
C VAL A 6 -19.81 -37.81 27.93
N GLN A 7 -20.80 -36.94 27.69
CA GLN A 7 -22.25 -37.07 27.96
C GLN A 7 -22.93 -35.75 27.52
N LEU A 8 -23.74 -35.63 26.48
CA LEU A 8 -25.05 -36.21 26.12
C LEU A 8 -26.20 -36.00 27.12
N ALA A 9 -27.23 -35.34 26.57
CA ALA A 9 -28.66 -35.40 26.86
C ALA A 9 -29.19 -34.68 28.11
N SER A 10 -30.20 -33.81 27.91
CA SER A 10 -31.56 -34.16 28.30
C SER A 10 -32.61 -33.24 27.69
N ASP A 11 -33.55 -33.93 27.05
CA ASP A 11 -34.86 -33.52 26.56
C ASP A 11 -35.79 -33.08 27.71
N LYS A 12 -36.68 -32.10 27.45
CA LYS A 12 -37.99 -32.09 28.12
C LYS A 12 -39.03 -31.24 27.39
N VAL A 13 -40.02 -31.91 26.82
CA VAL A 13 -41.37 -31.40 26.52
C VAL A 13 -42.25 -31.54 27.79
N PRO A 14 -43.31 -30.73 27.96
CA PRO A 14 -44.64 -31.35 27.86
C PRO A 14 -45.72 -30.49 27.17
N GLU A 15 -46.69 -31.20 26.60
CA GLU A 15 -47.96 -30.75 26.01
C GLU A 15 -48.92 -30.05 27.01
N GLY A 16 -49.77 -29.19 26.46
CA GLY A 16 -50.99 -28.69 27.10
C GLY A 16 -52.03 -28.27 26.06
N THR A 17 -53.06 -29.09 25.90
CA THR A 17 -54.18 -28.99 24.95
C THR A 17 -55.27 -28.01 25.42
N SER A 18 -55.76 -27.10 24.56
CA SER A 18 -57.18 -26.90 24.22
C SER A 18 -57.55 -25.51 23.70
N ARG A 19 -58.14 -25.52 22.49
CA ARG A 19 -59.36 -24.82 22.01
C ARG A 19 -59.57 -23.33 22.38
N GLN A 20 -59.67 -22.47 21.34
CA GLN A 20 -60.92 -21.85 20.84
C GLN A 20 -60.60 -20.66 19.92
N SER A 21 -61.23 -20.61 18.74
CA SER A 21 -61.46 -19.40 17.94
C SER A 21 -62.80 -18.78 18.38
N PRO A 22 -63.10 -17.46 18.20
CA PRO A 22 -63.37 -16.88 16.87
C PRO A 22 -63.01 -15.38 16.62
N VAL A 23 -62.77 -15.08 15.34
CA VAL A 23 -63.19 -13.90 14.54
C VAL A 23 -63.02 -12.47 15.10
N SER A 24 -62.14 -11.68 14.47
CA SER A 24 -62.52 -10.44 13.74
C SER A 24 -61.35 -9.87 12.92
N PRO A 25 -61.61 -9.30 11.72
CA PRO A 25 -60.58 -8.89 10.76
C PRO A 25 -60.00 -7.51 11.10
N GLN A 26 -58.69 -7.45 11.39
CA GLN A 26 -57.95 -6.19 11.40
C GLN A 26 -57.13 -6.08 10.10
N THR A 27 -57.65 -5.21 9.24
CA THR A 27 -56.97 -4.29 8.31
C THR A 27 -55.45 -4.50 8.15
N PRO A 28 -54.92 -4.68 6.91
CA PRO A 28 -53.48 -4.69 6.69
C PRO A 28 -52.93 -3.29 6.95
N VAL A 29 -52.17 -3.16 8.03
CA VAL A 29 -51.28 -2.02 8.25
C VAL A 29 -50.26 -1.97 7.12
N ARG A 30 -50.27 -0.85 6.39
CA ARG A 30 -49.30 -0.51 5.33
C ARG A 30 -47.89 -0.60 5.93
N PRO A 31 -46.91 -1.21 5.25
CA PRO A 31 -45.54 -1.21 5.73
C PRO A 31 -45.04 0.23 5.79
N SER A 32 -44.54 0.60 6.97
CA SER A 32 -43.87 1.85 7.28
C SER A 32 -42.91 2.24 6.17
N ALA A 33 -43.07 3.46 5.66
CA ALA A 33 -42.10 4.09 4.79
C ALA A 33 -40.74 4.10 5.52
N THR A 34 -39.83 3.24 5.08
CA THR A 34 -38.41 3.35 5.41
C THR A 34 -37.95 4.71 4.94
N ARG A 35 -37.74 5.61 5.90
CA ARG A 35 -37.03 6.87 5.74
C ARG A 35 -35.71 6.55 5.05
N ALA A 36 -35.65 6.82 3.75
CA ALA A 36 -34.43 6.70 2.96
C ALA A 36 -33.35 7.50 3.67
N ALA A 37 -32.33 6.80 4.15
CA ALA A 37 -31.11 7.42 4.63
C ALA A 37 -30.57 8.35 3.53
N PRO A 38 -30.06 9.54 3.89
CA PRO A 38 -29.43 10.40 2.89
C PRO A 38 -28.33 9.59 2.19
N PRO A 39 -28.18 9.72 0.86
CA PRO A 39 -27.11 9.05 0.15
C PRO A 39 -25.81 9.47 0.82
N VAL A 40 -25.09 8.50 1.38
CA VAL A 40 -23.70 8.69 1.79
C VAL A 40 -23.02 9.29 0.59
N ALA A 41 -22.59 10.55 0.72
CA ALA A 41 -21.89 11.27 -0.32
C ALA A 41 -20.73 10.40 -0.75
N ARG A 42 -20.79 9.87 -1.98
CA ARG A 42 -19.64 9.24 -2.59
C ARG A 42 -18.56 10.33 -2.63
N PRO A 43 -17.36 10.08 -2.06
CA PRO A 43 -16.26 11.02 -2.26
C PRO A 43 -16.08 11.22 -3.78
N PRO A 44 -15.70 12.43 -4.21
CA PRO A 44 -15.54 12.72 -5.63
C PRO A 44 -14.62 11.67 -6.25
N SER A 45 -15.18 10.88 -7.16
CA SER A 45 -14.41 9.97 -8.01
C SER A 45 -13.57 10.85 -8.93
N GLY A 46 -12.25 10.97 -8.69
CA GLY A 46 -11.43 11.85 -9.53
C GLY A 46 -9.92 11.83 -9.31
N GLU A 47 -9.42 11.63 -8.09
CA GLU A 47 -7.98 11.47 -7.86
C GLU A 47 -7.67 10.01 -7.56
N GLN A 48 -7.25 9.29 -8.60
CA GLN A 48 -6.77 7.92 -8.45
C GLN A 48 -5.63 7.93 -7.44
N GLU A 49 -5.80 7.22 -6.32
CA GLU A 49 -4.80 7.04 -5.28
C GLU A 49 -3.52 6.47 -5.92
N ARG A 50 -2.46 7.28 -5.98
CA ARG A 50 -1.21 6.95 -6.69
C ARG A 50 -0.34 6.13 -5.75
N THR A 51 -0.23 4.83 -5.99
CA THR A 51 0.67 4.00 -5.18
C THR A 51 2.12 4.17 -5.63
N LEU A 52 3.03 4.45 -4.69
CA LEU A 52 4.47 4.47 -4.89
C LEU A 52 5.11 3.35 -4.07
N MET A 53 5.66 2.36 -4.75
CA MET A 53 6.42 1.28 -4.13
C MET A 53 7.85 1.77 -3.87
N VAL A 54 8.33 1.68 -2.62
CA VAL A 54 9.66 2.16 -2.24
C VAL A 54 10.51 1.02 -1.72
N VAL A 55 11.67 0.81 -2.34
CA VAL A 55 12.68 -0.17 -1.90
C VAL A 55 13.91 0.55 -1.35
N GLY A 56 14.65 -0.13 -0.47
CA GLY A 56 15.91 0.38 0.08
C GLY A 56 15.78 1.34 1.26
N LEU A 57 14.59 1.52 1.82
CA LEU A 57 14.43 2.27 3.07
C LEU A 57 15.10 1.52 4.24
N PRO A 58 16.01 2.14 5.00
CA PRO A 58 16.59 1.52 6.19
C PRO A 58 15.58 1.51 7.35
N GLY A 59 15.53 0.45 8.15
CA GLY A 59 14.77 0.43 9.40
C GLY A 59 13.25 0.20 9.27
N THR A 60 12.47 0.77 10.18
CA THR A 60 11.01 0.54 10.28
C THR A 60 10.24 1.42 9.28
N ALA A 61 9.29 0.81 8.56
CA ALA A 61 8.60 1.42 7.42
C ALA A 61 7.97 2.81 7.72
N GLU A 62 7.38 3.01 8.91
CA GLU A 62 6.58 4.21 9.22
C GLU A 62 7.35 5.53 9.25
N ARG A 63 8.55 5.58 9.87
CA ARG A 63 9.33 6.84 9.91
C ARG A 63 9.88 7.21 8.54
N HIS A 64 10.05 6.22 7.69
CA HIS A 64 10.70 6.37 6.39
C HIS A 64 9.71 6.67 5.28
N THR A 65 8.47 6.15 5.36
CA THR A 65 7.37 6.62 4.50
C THR A 65 7.11 8.11 4.73
N ALA A 66 7.17 8.59 5.98
CA ALA A 66 7.03 10.03 6.28
C ALA A 66 8.08 10.89 5.56
N ARG A 67 9.35 10.47 5.53
CA ARG A 67 10.42 11.18 4.79
C ARG A 67 10.17 11.23 3.28
N VAL A 68 9.65 10.14 2.71
CA VAL A 68 9.30 10.13 1.28
C VAL A 68 8.11 11.08 1.05
N THR A 69 7.12 11.11 1.93
CA THR A 69 6.00 12.07 1.86
C THR A 69 6.50 13.51 1.93
N GLU A 70 7.40 13.83 2.86
CA GLU A 70 8.02 15.16 2.98
C GLU A 70 8.77 15.57 1.71
N LEU A 71 9.47 14.63 1.06
CA LEU A 71 10.15 14.89 -0.20
C LEU A 71 9.17 15.10 -1.37
N LEU A 72 8.09 14.32 -1.44
CA LEU A 72 7.04 14.57 -2.42
C LEU A 72 6.39 15.94 -2.19
N GLN A 73 6.20 16.35 -0.93
CA GLN A 73 5.72 17.69 -0.60
C GLN A 73 6.68 18.78 -1.05
N SER A 74 7.99 18.63 -0.79
CA SER A 74 8.97 19.63 -1.23
C SER A 74 9.00 19.74 -2.76
N TRP A 75 8.98 18.63 -3.49
CA TRP A 75 8.91 18.64 -4.95
C TRP A 75 7.62 19.27 -5.48
N SER A 76 6.47 19.04 -4.82
CA SER A 76 5.22 19.71 -5.16
C SER A 76 5.30 21.22 -4.94
N GLN A 77 5.91 21.67 -3.84
CA GLN A 77 6.13 23.10 -3.55
C GLN A 77 7.10 23.75 -4.54
N GLU A 78 8.08 23.00 -5.04
CA GLU A 78 8.99 23.40 -6.12
C GLU A 78 8.31 23.42 -7.51
N GLY A 79 7.02 23.09 -7.60
CA GLY A 79 6.24 23.15 -8.84
C GLY A 79 6.43 21.95 -9.77
N ARG A 80 6.94 20.82 -9.26
CA ARG A 80 7.09 19.57 -10.03
C ARG A 80 5.72 18.96 -10.33
N ARG A 81 5.15 19.35 -11.48
CA ARG A 81 3.81 18.95 -11.94
C ARG A 81 3.52 17.44 -11.94
N TRP A 82 4.54 16.58 -12.06
CA TRP A 82 4.37 15.13 -12.08
C TRP A 82 3.97 14.57 -10.70
N VAL A 83 4.34 15.25 -9.60
CA VAL A 83 3.95 14.86 -8.24
C VAL A 83 2.44 14.99 -8.08
N GLY A 84 1.85 16.08 -8.56
CA GLY A 84 0.44 16.39 -8.28
C GLY A 84 0.24 16.69 -6.79
N ASP A 85 -0.85 16.22 -6.20
CA ASP A 85 -1.08 16.30 -4.75
C ASP A 85 -0.25 15.24 -4.00
N PRO A 86 0.69 15.62 -3.12
CA PRO A 86 1.42 14.69 -2.25
C PRO A 86 0.53 13.82 -1.37
N GLN A 87 -0.65 14.30 -0.96
CA GLN A 87 -1.59 13.54 -0.11
C GLN A 87 -2.35 12.45 -0.89
N ALA A 88 -2.41 12.56 -2.21
CA ALA A 88 -2.98 11.53 -3.07
C ALA A 88 -2.05 10.32 -3.29
N TRP A 89 -0.82 10.36 -2.74
CA TRP A 89 0.14 9.26 -2.85
C TRP A 89 0.01 8.28 -1.69
N ARG A 90 -0.15 7.01 -2.03
CA ARG A 90 0.00 5.89 -1.10
C ARG A 90 1.41 5.34 -1.18
N ILE A 91 2.22 5.58 -0.15
CA ILE A 91 3.61 5.13 -0.10
C ILE A 91 3.68 3.76 0.57
N VAL A 92 4.23 2.77 -0.14
CA VAL A 92 4.37 1.40 0.35
C VAL A 92 5.84 1.02 0.39
N ALA A 93 6.39 0.91 1.58
CA ALA A 93 7.75 0.38 1.77
C ALA A 93 7.76 -1.13 1.53
N LEU A 94 8.63 -1.59 0.63
CA LEU A 94 8.78 -3.00 0.31
C LEU A 94 10.22 -3.46 0.63
N PRO A 95 10.40 -4.47 1.49
CA PRO A 95 11.71 -5.10 1.67
C PRO A 95 12.17 -5.74 0.36
N ILE A 96 13.45 -5.53 -0.01
CA ILE A 96 13.99 -6.08 -1.25
C ILE A 96 13.96 -7.60 -1.31
N HIS A 97 13.90 -8.28 -0.17
CA HIS A 97 13.82 -9.74 -0.05
C HIS A 97 12.39 -10.26 -0.06
N SER A 98 11.38 -9.41 -0.22
CA SER A 98 9.97 -9.84 -0.28
C SER A 98 9.75 -10.86 -1.39
N ALA A 99 9.03 -11.94 -1.09
CA ALA A 99 8.64 -12.94 -2.10
C ALA A 99 7.70 -12.34 -3.17
N HIS A 100 7.04 -11.22 -2.85
CA HIS A 100 6.10 -10.56 -3.74
C HIS A 100 6.73 -9.52 -4.67
N LEU A 101 8.06 -9.36 -4.67
CA LEU A 101 8.74 -8.31 -5.45
C LEU A 101 8.39 -8.39 -6.95
N SER A 102 8.56 -9.57 -7.55
CA SER A 102 8.29 -9.77 -8.99
C SER A 102 6.80 -9.56 -9.30
N LEU A 103 5.90 -10.17 -8.52
CA LEU A 103 4.45 -9.98 -8.70
C LEU A 103 4.03 -8.50 -8.62
N LEU A 104 4.58 -7.77 -7.65
CA LEU A 104 4.28 -6.35 -7.50
C LEU A 104 4.90 -5.53 -8.63
N ALA A 105 6.07 -5.91 -9.15
CA ALA A 105 6.73 -5.21 -10.25
C ALA A 105 5.86 -5.19 -11.51
N ASP A 106 5.10 -6.26 -11.75
CA ASP A 106 4.15 -6.36 -12.86
C ASP A 106 2.85 -5.57 -12.61
N GLN A 107 2.41 -5.46 -11.34
CA GLN A 107 1.15 -4.81 -10.98
C GLN A 107 1.27 -3.30 -10.76
N GLN A 108 2.43 -2.85 -10.30
CA GLN A 108 2.65 -1.48 -9.86
C GLN A 108 3.50 -0.73 -10.87
N SER A 109 3.00 0.41 -11.35
CA SER A 109 3.67 1.20 -12.38
C SER A 109 4.75 2.14 -11.83
N ARG A 110 4.72 2.44 -10.52
CA ARG A 110 5.57 3.48 -9.91
C ARG A 110 6.43 2.90 -8.81
N TRP A 111 7.73 2.95 -9.04
CA TRP A 111 8.72 2.45 -8.12
C TRP A 111 9.76 3.51 -7.80
N ALA A 112 10.24 3.48 -6.57
CA ALA A 112 11.30 4.35 -6.07
C ALA A 112 12.38 3.53 -5.37
N LEU A 113 13.62 3.92 -5.60
CA LEU A 113 14.78 3.48 -4.85
C LEU A 113 15.18 4.60 -3.89
N TRP A 114 15.13 4.32 -2.59
CA TRP A 114 15.69 5.22 -1.59
C TRP A 114 17.22 5.15 -1.59
N ILE A 115 17.86 6.32 -1.61
CA ILE A 115 19.31 6.48 -1.60
C ILE A 115 19.66 7.41 -0.44
N ASP A 116 20.38 6.86 0.54
CA ASP A 116 20.91 7.60 1.68
C ASP A 116 22.08 8.52 1.27
N ASP A 117 22.48 9.42 2.17
CA ASP A 117 23.49 10.45 1.93
C ASP A 117 24.87 10.18 2.55
N ASP A 118 25.11 8.95 3.00
CA ASP A 118 26.38 8.53 3.59
C ASP A 118 27.41 8.02 2.56
N LEU A 119 28.63 7.78 3.04
CA LEU A 119 29.76 7.31 2.23
C LEU A 119 29.52 5.92 1.60
N GLU A 120 28.61 5.10 2.14
CA GLU A 120 28.27 3.80 1.60
C GLU A 120 27.04 3.80 0.69
N ALA A 121 26.41 4.95 0.47
CA ALA A 121 25.19 5.07 -0.31
C ALA A 121 25.33 4.50 -1.72
N PHE A 122 26.47 4.68 -2.39
CA PHE A 122 26.73 4.07 -3.69
C PHE A 122 26.75 2.54 -3.61
N ARG A 123 27.48 1.97 -2.64
CA ARG A 123 27.59 0.51 -2.47
C ARG A 123 26.23 -0.10 -2.13
N ARG A 124 25.42 0.58 -1.32
CA ARG A 124 24.06 0.14 -0.98
C ARG A 124 23.12 0.24 -2.17
N GLY A 125 23.13 1.35 -2.90
CA GLY A 125 22.37 1.53 -4.14
C GLY A 125 22.72 0.47 -5.19
N TYR A 126 24.02 0.22 -5.41
CA TYR A 126 24.48 -0.83 -6.33
C TYR A 126 23.97 -2.21 -5.95
N ARG A 127 24.11 -2.60 -4.67
CA ARG A 127 23.60 -3.89 -4.18
C ARG A 127 22.10 -4.02 -4.36
N MET A 128 21.36 -2.93 -4.12
CA MET A 128 19.91 -2.89 -4.31
C MET A 128 19.54 -3.10 -5.78
N LEU A 129 20.17 -2.37 -6.71
CA LEU A 129 19.94 -2.54 -8.14
C LEU A 129 20.25 -3.96 -8.62
N LYS A 130 21.36 -4.54 -8.15
CA LYS A 130 21.70 -5.94 -8.43
C LYS A 130 20.61 -6.89 -7.95
N GLN A 131 20.15 -6.73 -6.71
CA GLN A 131 19.09 -7.57 -6.13
C GLN A 131 17.73 -7.39 -6.82
N ILE A 132 17.42 -6.18 -7.29
CA ILE A 132 16.22 -5.93 -8.10
C ILE A 132 16.31 -6.70 -9.41
N ALA A 133 17.46 -6.64 -10.10
CA ALA A 133 17.68 -7.31 -11.37
C ALA A 133 17.64 -8.84 -11.24
N GLU A 134 18.24 -9.40 -10.19
CA GLU A 134 18.28 -10.84 -9.93
C GLU A 134 16.92 -11.46 -9.59
N ARG A 135 15.94 -10.64 -9.22
CA ARG A 135 14.63 -11.10 -8.71
C ARG A 135 13.46 -10.67 -9.61
N ASP A 136 13.75 -10.36 -10.87
CA ASP A 136 12.77 -9.88 -11.85
C ASP A 136 11.94 -8.71 -11.31
N GLY A 137 12.62 -7.75 -10.67
CA GLY A 137 12.01 -6.54 -10.13
C GLY A 137 11.77 -5.45 -11.18
N PRO A 138 11.36 -4.25 -10.74
CA PRO A 138 10.99 -3.15 -11.64
C PRO A 138 12.14 -2.69 -12.54
N ARG A 139 11.81 -2.42 -13.81
CA ARG A 139 12.76 -1.91 -14.82
C ARG A 139 12.87 -0.39 -14.85
N ARG A 140 11.97 0.33 -14.17
CA ARG A 140 12.00 1.79 -14.07
C ARG A 140 11.84 2.20 -12.60
N LEU A 141 12.77 3.00 -12.11
CA LEU A 141 12.86 3.44 -10.72
C LEU A 141 13.06 4.95 -10.67
N ILE A 142 12.43 5.60 -9.69
CA ILE A 142 12.75 6.97 -9.29
C ILE A 142 13.80 6.90 -8.19
N ALA A 143 14.94 7.57 -8.37
CA ALA A 143 15.91 7.77 -7.30
C ALA A 143 15.35 8.83 -6.33
N VAL A 144 14.98 8.38 -5.14
CA VAL A 144 14.50 9.22 -4.04
C VAL A 144 15.66 9.35 -3.06
N HIS A 145 16.01 10.58 -2.70
CA HIS A 145 17.23 10.82 -1.94
C HIS A 145 17.08 11.94 -0.92
N SER A 146 17.85 11.88 0.18
CA SER A 146 17.86 12.94 1.19
C SER A 146 18.37 14.26 0.60
N PRO A 147 17.88 15.42 1.09
CA PRO A 147 18.26 16.75 0.57
C PRO A 147 19.72 17.16 0.87
N GLY A 148 20.52 16.31 1.52
CA GLY A 148 21.95 16.53 1.82
C GLY A 148 22.93 15.85 0.86
N LEU A 149 22.47 15.07 -0.11
CA LEU A 149 23.37 14.39 -1.07
C LEU A 149 24.10 15.39 -1.97
N GLY A 150 25.42 15.44 -1.80
CA GLY A 150 26.35 16.20 -2.63
C GLY A 150 26.18 15.86 -4.12
N PRO A 151 25.95 16.83 -5.02
CA PRO A 151 25.33 16.56 -6.31
C PRO A 151 26.32 16.08 -7.38
N LYS A 152 25.82 15.18 -8.22
CA LYS A 152 26.33 14.64 -9.51
C LYS A 152 27.03 13.28 -9.45
N GLY A 153 28.15 13.12 -8.74
CA GLY A 153 28.96 11.90 -8.86
C GLY A 153 28.23 10.59 -8.53
N LEU A 154 27.64 10.50 -7.34
CA LEU A 154 27.01 9.26 -6.87
C LEU A 154 25.79 8.86 -7.70
N LEU A 155 24.86 9.80 -7.91
CA LEU A 155 23.61 9.53 -8.60
C LEU A 155 23.86 9.21 -10.08
N SER A 156 24.73 9.97 -10.77
CA SER A 156 25.08 9.67 -12.15
C SER A 156 25.78 8.32 -12.30
N ASN A 157 26.64 7.94 -11.35
CA ASN A 157 27.26 6.62 -11.36
C ASN A 157 26.23 5.50 -11.15
N LEU A 158 25.25 5.68 -10.26
CA LEU A 158 24.17 4.70 -10.06
C LEU A 158 23.26 4.61 -11.29
N GLN A 159 22.95 5.73 -11.93
CA GLN A 159 22.18 5.72 -13.18
C GLN A 159 22.91 4.96 -14.28
N TYR A 160 24.20 5.27 -14.50
CA TYR A 160 25.03 4.59 -15.49
C TYR A 160 25.06 3.08 -15.25
N VAL A 161 25.26 2.65 -14.00
CA VAL A 161 25.32 1.23 -13.68
C VAL A 161 23.95 0.56 -13.78
N ALA A 162 22.87 1.22 -13.35
CA ALA A 162 21.50 0.72 -13.46
C ALA A 162 21.17 0.36 -14.92
N GLU A 163 21.46 1.28 -15.84
CA GLU A 163 21.19 1.10 -17.25
C GLU A 163 22.14 0.06 -17.87
N THR A 164 23.45 0.25 -17.72
CA THR A 164 24.47 -0.53 -18.44
C THR A 164 24.57 -1.98 -17.97
N HIS A 165 24.41 -2.23 -16.67
CA HIS A 165 24.61 -3.57 -16.10
C HIS A 165 23.31 -4.32 -15.79
N PHE A 166 22.21 -3.61 -15.59
CA PHE A 166 20.96 -4.22 -15.12
C PHE A 166 19.77 -3.96 -16.04
N GLY A 167 19.90 -3.09 -17.05
CA GLY A 167 18.79 -2.69 -17.92
C GLY A 167 17.66 -2.03 -17.13
N ILE A 168 18.02 -1.27 -16.08
CA ILE A 168 17.09 -0.56 -15.21
C ILE A 168 17.23 0.94 -15.48
N GLU A 169 16.12 1.58 -15.83
CA GLU A 169 16.03 3.03 -15.99
C GLU A 169 15.89 3.69 -14.61
N LEU A 170 16.96 4.34 -14.14
CA LEU A 170 16.96 5.08 -12.88
C LEU A 170 16.76 6.58 -13.15
N LEU A 171 15.58 7.08 -12.85
CA LEU A 171 15.19 8.48 -12.99
C LEU A 171 15.62 9.27 -11.75
N VAL A 172 16.68 10.07 -11.89
CA VAL A 172 17.07 11.03 -10.85
C VAL A 172 16.30 12.32 -11.07
N LEU A 173 15.41 12.59 -10.14
CA LEU A 173 14.69 13.85 -10.11
C LEU A 173 15.56 14.84 -9.37
N ALA A 174 16.38 15.54 -10.15
CA ALA A 174 17.21 16.62 -9.62
C ALA A 174 16.35 17.65 -8.89
N ARG A 175 16.93 18.27 -7.88
CA ARG A 175 16.45 19.55 -7.36
C ARG A 175 16.68 20.63 -8.41
#